data_AF-A0A2W7BEJ4-F1
#
_entry.id   AF-A0A2W7BEJ4-F1
#
_cell.length_a   1.000
_cell.length_b   1.000
_cell.length_c   1.000
_cell.angle_alpha   90.00
_cell.angle_beta   90.00
_cell.angle_gamma   90.00
#
_symmetry.space_group_name_H-M   'P 1'
#
loop_
_entity.id
_entity.type
_entity.pdbx_description
1 polymer ?
#
loop_
_entity_poly.entity_id
_entity_poly.type
_entity_poly.pdbx_seq_one_letter_code
_entity_poly.pdbx_strand_id
1 'polypeptide(L)' 'MLSLQLQTKNTPAKADPFHRDQRAVLLTELRVHEAEAAAAAALGDLPRAARGILKALDCERRANTLGPQVLQLIKPRP' A
#
# COMPACT_ATOMS: atom_id res chain seq x y z
N MET A 1 28.23 35.42 -15.42
CA MET A 1 26.97 34.79 -14.95
C MET A 1 26.80 33.44 -15.65
N LEU A 2 27.29 32.35 -15.05
CA LEU A 2 26.97 30.98 -15.52
C LEU A 2 25.97 30.36 -14.55
N SER A 3 24.71 30.29 -14.96
CA SER A 3 23.67 29.59 -14.21
C SER A 3 23.63 28.13 -14.66
N LEU A 4 24.24 27.24 -13.87
CA LEU A 4 24.11 25.80 -13.98
C LEU A 4 22.70 25.39 -13.50
N GLN A 5 21.79 25.15 -14.43
CA GLN A 5 20.52 24.48 -14.13
C GLN A 5 20.77 22.97 -13.98
N LEU A 6 20.97 22.53 -12.74
CA LEU A 6 20.89 21.11 -12.38
C LEU A 6 19.43 20.66 -12.52
N GLN A 7 19.10 20.08 -13.66
CA GLN A 7 17.86 19.34 -13.87
C GLN A 7 17.95 18.02 -13.09
N THR A 8 17.43 18.00 -11.87
CA THR A 8 17.19 16.75 -11.14
C THR A 8 16.01 16.04 -11.78
N LYS A 9 16.27 15.28 -12.85
CA LYS A 9 15.31 14.34 -13.42
C LYS A 9 15.09 13.23 -12.40
N ASN A 10 14.16 13.44 -11.47
CA ASN A 10 13.67 12.41 -10.58
C ASN A 10 12.79 11.47 -11.41
N THR A 11 13.46 10.61 -12.17
CA THR A 11 12.82 9.51 -12.90
C THR A 11 12.23 8.59 -11.83
N PRO A 12 10.92 8.28 -11.84
CA PRO A 12 10.41 7.31 -10.88
C PRO A 12 11.15 6.01 -11.15
N ALA A 13 11.97 5.59 -10.19
CA ALA A 13 12.65 4.30 -10.22
C ALA A 13 11.62 3.26 -10.66
N LYS A 14 11.92 2.59 -11.77
CA LYS A 14 11.01 1.68 -12.46
C LYS A 14 10.64 0.58 -11.46
N ALA A 15 9.51 0.75 -10.76
CA ALA A 15 9.13 -0.15 -9.65
C ALA A 15 9.23 -1.60 -10.14
N ASP A 16 9.98 -2.43 -9.40
CA ASP A 16 10.32 -3.79 -9.84
C ASP A 16 9.05 -4.56 -10.23
N PRO A 17 9.05 -5.25 -11.38
CA PRO A 17 7.88 -6.00 -11.86
C PRO A 17 7.31 -6.95 -10.79
N PHE A 18 8.19 -7.62 -10.04
CA PHE A 18 7.83 -8.52 -8.95
C PHE A 18 6.98 -7.86 -7.85
N HIS A 19 7.33 -6.64 -7.44
CA HIS A 19 6.57 -5.91 -6.42
C HIS A 19 5.23 -5.40 -6.96
N ARG A 20 5.13 -5.12 -8.26
CA ARG A 20 3.86 -4.74 -8.90
C ARG A 20 2.88 -5.90 -8.93
N ASP A 21 3.35 -7.09 -9.29
CA ASP A 21 2.52 -8.30 -9.35
C ASP A 21 2.04 -8.70 -7.95
N GLN A 22 2.95 -8.67 -6.96
CA GLN A 22 2.61 -8.95 -5.57
C GLN A 22 1.63 -7.91 -4.99
N ARG A 23 1.80 -6.64 -5.34
CA ARG A 23 0.85 -5.58 -4.96
C ARG A 23 -0.53 -5.81 -5.59
N ALA A 24 -0.60 -6.23 -6.85
CA ALA A 24 -1.86 -6.52 -7.51
C ALA A 24 -2.61 -7.70 -6.88
N VAL A 25 -1.88 -8.74 -6.45
CA VAL A 25 -2.43 -9.86 -5.68
C VAL A 25 -3.04 -9.37 -4.36
N LEU A 26 -2.29 -8.57 -3.58
CA LEU A 26 -2.79 -8.05 -2.30
C LEU A 26 -4.02 -7.16 -2.47
N LEU A 27 -4.09 -6.35 -3.52
CA LEU A 27 -5.28 -5.53 -3.81
C LEU A 27 -6.49 -6.39 -4.22
N THR A 28 -6.25 -7.55 -4.82
CA THR A 28 -7.32 -8.49 -5.16
C THR A 28 -7.84 -9.18 -3.90
N GLU A 29 -6.96 -9.66 -3.02
CA GLU A 29 -7.32 -10.23 -1.72
C GLU A 29 -8.06 -9.22 -0.83
N LEU A 30 -7.61 -7.97 -0.82
CA LEU A 30 -8.28 -6.87 -0.10
C LEU A 30 -9.75 -6.78 -0.49
N ARG A 31 -10.05 -6.74 -1.80
CA ARG A 31 -11.43 -6.63 -2.31
C ARG A 31 -12.29 -7.82 -1.91
N VAL A 32 -11.71 -9.03 -1.87
CA VAL A 32 -12.40 -10.23 -1.41
C VAL A 32 -12.78 -10.07 0.07
N HIS A 33 -11.85 -9.65 0.91
CA HIS A 33 -12.11 -9.48 2.34
C HIS A 33 -13.08 -8.33 2.65
N GLU A 34 -13.06 -7.24 1.86
CA GLU A 34 -14.07 -6.18 1.95
C GLU A 34 -15.47 -6.69 1.59
N ALA A 35 -15.60 -7.46 0.52
CA ALA A 35 -16.88 -8.05 0.12
C ALA A 35 -17.42 -9.02 1.18
N GLU A 36 -16.54 -9.87 1.74
CA GLU A 36 -16.89 -10.78 2.85
C GLU A 36 -17.33 -10.01 4.10
N ALA A 37 -16.63 -8.92 4.44
CA ALA A 37 -16.98 -8.08 5.58
C ALA A 37 -18.33 -7.41 5.40
N ALA A 38 -18.59 -6.84 4.21
CA ALA A 38 -19.85 -6.18 3.89
C ALA A 38 -21.02 -7.18 3.94
N ALA A 39 -20.85 -8.37 3.37
CA ALA A 39 -21.87 -9.42 3.40
C ALA A 39 -22.16 -9.89 4.84
N ALA A 40 -21.12 -10.08 5.67
CA ALA A 40 -21.29 -10.47 7.07
C ALA A 40 -21.98 -9.37 7.90
N ALA A 41 -21.63 -8.10 7.67
CA ALA A 41 -22.25 -6.96 8.33
C ALA A 41 -23.74 -6.83 7.97
N ALA A 42 -24.09 -7.03 6.69
CA ALA A 42 -25.48 -7.03 6.22
C ALA A 42 -26.34 -8.11 6.88
N LEU A 43 -25.73 -9.23 7.29
CA LEU A 43 -26.37 -10.32 8.02
C LEU A 43 -26.37 -10.13 9.55
N GLY A 44 -25.74 -9.07 10.06
CA GLY A 44 -25.58 -8.83 11.50
C GLY A 44 -24.49 -9.67 12.18
N ASP A 45 -23.69 -10.44 11.42
CA ASP A 45 -22.55 -11.20 11.94
C ASP A 45 -21.33 -10.28 12.10
N LEU A 46 -21.38 -9.45 13.16
CA LEU A 46 -20.35 -8.48 13.49
C LEU A 46 -18.96 -9.11 13.73
N PRO A 47 -18.83 -10.27 14.42
CA PRO A 47 -17.54 -10.92 14.58
C PRO A 47 -16.90 -11.32 13.25
N ARG A 48 -17.68 -11.84 12.30
CA ARG A 48 -17.17 -12.19 10.97
C ARG A 48 -16.84 -10.96 10.15
N ALA A 49 -17.65 -9.91 10.22
CA ALA A 49 -17.37 -8.63 9.57
C ALA A 49 -16.04 -8.04 10.07
N ALA A 50 -15.83 -8.01 11.40
CA ALA A 50 -14.60 -7.51 12.01
C ALA A 50 -13.36 -8.28 11.53
N ARG A 51 -13.45 -9.62 11.43
CA ARG A 51 -12.35 -10.44 10.88
C ARG A 51 -12.06 -10.11 9.42
N GLY A 52 -13.08 -9.89 8.60
CA GLY A 52 -12.91 -9.48 7.20
C GLY A 52 -12.22 -8.13 7.08
N ILE A 53 -12.64 -7.13 7.87
CA ILE A 53 -12.02 -5.80 7.90
C ILE A 53 -10.53 -5.89 8.28
N LEU A 54 -10.19 -6.62 9.33
CA LEU A 54 -8.79 -6.75 9.76
C LEU A 54 -7.90 -7.38 8.68
N LYS A 55 -8.41 -8.37 7.94
CA LYS A 55 -7.68 -8.97 6.82
C LYS A 55 -7.50 -7.99 5.66
N ALA A 56 -8.54 -7.24 5.30
CA ALA A 56 -8.47 -6.22 4.26
C ALA A 56 -7.41 -5.15 4.59
N LEU A 57 -7.39 -4.67 5.85
CA LEU A 57 -6.40 -3.70 6.34
C LEU A 57 -4.97 -4.26 6.32
N ASP A 58 -4.78 -5.55 6.59
CA ASP A 58 -3.46 -6.17 6.48
C ASP A 58 -2.98 -6.22 5.02
N CYS A 59 -3.86 -6.59 4.07
CA CYS A 59 -3.57 -6.55 2.65
C CYS A 59 -3.20 -5.13 2.19
N GLU A 60 -3.93 -4.11 2.65
CA GLU A 60 -3.64 -2.70 2.36
C GLU A 60 -2.25 -2.28 2.88
N ARG A 61 -1.98 -2.56 4.15
CA ARG A 61 -0.69 -2.26 4.79
C ARG A 61 0.47 -2.91 4.02
N ARG A 62 0.33 -4.18 3.64
CA ARG A 62 1.34 -4.92 2.88
C ARG A 62 1.51 -4.36 1.47
N ALA A 63 0.41 -4.03 0.79
CA ALA A 63 0.44 -3.43 -0.55
C ALA A 63 1.13 -2.05 -0.56
N ASN A 64 0.94 -1.27 0.51
CA ASN A 64 1.58 0.03 0.69
C ASN A 64 3.07 -0.08 1.04
N THR A 65 3.51 -1.22 1.59
CA THR A 65 4.92 -1.49 1.87
C THR A 65 5.71 -1.90 0.62
N LEU A 66 5.04 -2.35 -0.45
CA LEU A 66 5.65 -2.80 -1.72
C LEU A 66 5.95 -1.65 -2.72
N GLY A 67 6.07 -0.41 -2.23
CA GLY A 67 6.48 0.75 -3.01
C GLY A 67 7.98 1.04 -2.88
N PRO A 68 8.55 1.95 -3.69
CA PRO A 68 9.89 2.46 -3.43
C PRO A 68 9.93 3.03 -2.02
N GLN A 69 10.73 2.41 -1.14
CA GLN A 69 10.95 2.87 0.22
C GLN A 69 11.60 4.25 0.15
N VAL A 70 10.79 5.30 0.28
CA VAL A 70 11.33 6.63 0.55
C VAL A 70 11.81 6.56 2.00
N LEU A 71 13.11 6.35 2.19
CA LEU A 71 13.75 6.52 3.49
C LEU A 71 13.37 7.91 3.99
N GLN A 72 12.42 8.00 4.91
CA GLN A 72 12.24 9.20 5.71
C GLN A 72 13.47 9.26 6.60
N LEU A 73 14.52 9.91 6.11
CA LEU A 73 15.68 10.27 6.90
C LEU A 73 15.14 11.05 8.10
N ILE A 74 15.11 10.40 9.26
CA ILE A 74 14.88 11.10 10.52
C ILE A 74 16.01 12.11 10.61
N LYS A 75 15.68 13.39 10.48
CA LYS A 75 16.65 14.45 10.72
C LYS A 75 17.09 14.37 12.19
N PRO A 76 18.38 14.17 12.49
CA PRO A 76 18.82 14.20 13.87
C PRO A 76 18.50 15.58 14.47
N ARG A 77 17.90 15.58 15.66
CA ARG A 77 17.63 16.80 16.43
C ARG A 77 18.95 17.25 17.06
N PRO A 78 19.28 18.55 17.04
CA PRO A 78 20.48 19.07 17.72
C PRO A 78 20.40 18.87 19.23
#